data_AF-A0A8S4H0Y5-F1
#
_entry.id   AF-A0A8S4H0Y5-F1
#
_cell.length_a   1.000
_cell.length_b   1.000
_cell.length_c   1.000
_cell.angle_alpha   90.00
_cell.angle_beta   90.00
_cell.angle_gamma   90.00
#
_symmetry.space_group_name_H-M   'P 1'
#
loop_
_entity.id
_entity.type
_entity.pdbx_description
1 polymer ?
#
loop_
_entity_poly.entity_id
_entity_poly.type
_entity_poly.pdbx_seq_one_letter_code
_entity_poly.pdbx_strand_id
1 'polypeptide(L)'
;MASLDGELFWTAAQPIVKVVLLCGVGAVAARRGLLPPEMRRYLSALIFNIFIPCLLFDSLVPVIDTESVRDWWPLLLCILLAVVTGFGVGWLVGLCTRCPKHLRRVLVAAVGLANVGNLPLVLIEELGRDEESPLAGLGRRGLGYVGVTLALATLSHFLLGYQLLKPRPGERIGGGQGPSQAASVRRPGGDEGASPKRRASDPGAEHSSQSTESLGRAVDAAAQRAGSQHKPEHAEAERANSAHVSVSPPAAAKKAGGLGAGLTRLFTQLGGHWPSQNSLTASGDEEARAPRGASRLVRAWAWWGAVAQRWHLKEVFTPPTVATLLSFVVGFAEPVKWEFFRKPGSDNDPALKVVTSAVRSLGQAAIPSMMVVLGSNIQNGPPRECELSWYTVLATLVCKLVLLPGVGVLLVYGGYSVGAFKAPDPAFLFVMFITWSMPSAINLQTMSNMSGYAVAELSTLLFWQYVACIAVLPPFLTLYLSLSDEVAVSES
;
A
#
# COMPACT_ATOMS: atom_id res chain seq x y z
N MET A 1 -14.53 -35.56 -18.40
CA MET A 1 -14.66 -34.87 -17.10
C MET A 1 -13.39 -34.94 -16.24
N ALA A 2 -12.59 -36.00 -16.25
CA ALA A 2 -11.36 -36.08 -15.41
C ALA A 2 -10.08 -35.46 -16.00
N SER A 3 -10.08 -34.98 -17.25
CA SER A 3 -8.92 -34.29 -17.85
C SER A 3 -8.93 -32.77 -17.65
N LEU A 4 -10.05 -32.19 -17.21
CA LEU A 4 -10.23 -30.74 -17.08
C LEU A 4 -9.71 -30.19 -15.74
N ASP A 5 -9.68 -30.98 -14.67
CA ASP A 5 -9.31 -30.47 -13.34
C ASP A 5 -7.80 -30.18 -13.22
N GLY A 6 -6.95 -31.00 -13.85
CA GLY A 6 -5.49 -30.86 -13.76
C GLY A 6 -4.93 -29.73 -14.62
N GLU A 7 -5.37 -29.65 -15.88
CA GLU A 7 -4.93 -28.61 -16.82
C GLU A 7 -5.44 -27.24 -16.37
N LEU A 8 -6.72 -27.11 -16.03
CA LEU A 8 -7.29 -25.85 -15.56
C LEU A 8 -6.66 -25.40 -14.23
N PHE A 9 -6.32 -26.34 -13.35
CA PHE A 9 -5.56 -26.01 -12.14
C PHE A 9 -4.17 -25.48 -12.45
N TRP A 10 -3.48 -26.07 -13.44
CA TRP A 10 -2.17 -25.58 -13.87
C TRP A 10 -2.27 -24.18 -14.47
N THR A 11 -3.22 -23.94 -15.40
CA THR A 11 -3.53 -22.62 -15.96
C THR A 11 -3.79 -21.59 -14.85
N ALA A 12 -4.57 -21.96 -13.83
CA ALA A 12 -4.85 -21.11 -12.68
C ALA A 12 -3.62 -20.85 -11.78
N ALA A 13 -2.71 -21.83 -11.67
CA ALA A 13 -1.52 -21.74 -10.82
C ALA A 13 -0.35 -20.97 -11.47
N GLN A 14 -0.23 -20.97 -12.79
CA GLN A 14 0.86 -20.32 -13.53
C GLN A 14 1.08 -18.84 -13.14
N PRO A 15 0.05 -17.98 -13.11
CA PRO A 15 0.22 -16.58 -12.69
C PRO A 15 0.78 -16.45 -11.26
N ILE A 16 0.39 -17.36 -10.36
CA ILE A 16 0.83 -17.37 -8.96
C ILE A 16 2.31 -17.75 -8.88
N VAL A 17 2.73 -18.77 -9.63
CA VAL A 17 4.15 -19.17 -9.72
C VAL A 17 4.99 -17.98 -10.21
N LYS A 18 4.53 -17.29 -11.26
CA LYS A 18 5.21 -16.09 -11.78
C LYS A 18 5.32 -14.98 -10.73
N VAL A 19 4.24 -14.69 -10.01
CA VAL A 19 4.22 -13.72 -8.90
C VAL A 19 5.23 -14.10 -7.82
N VAL A 20 5.28 -15.37 -7.41
CA VAL A 20 6.21 -15.88 -6.39
C VAL A 20 7.65 -15.72 -6.84
N LEU A 21 7.98 -16.03 -8.10
CA LEU A 21 9.32 -15.87 -8.64
C LEU A 21 9.76 -14.39 -8.63
N LEU A 22 8.89 -13.48 -9.08
CA LEU A 22 9.16 -12.04 -9.07
C LEU A 22 9.33 -11.49 -7.64
N CYS A 23 8.51 -11.94 -6.69
CA CYS A 23 8.67 -11.61 -5.28
C CYS A 23 9.99 -12.18 -4.73
N GLY A 24 10.37 -13.39 -5.14
CA GLY A 24 11.64 -14.02 -4.77
C GLY A 24 12.85 -13.18 -5.19
N VAL A 25 12.82 -12.63 -6.41
CA VAL A 25 13.85 -11.69 -6.89
C VAL A 25 13.94 -10.46 -5.97
N GLY A 26 12.81 -9.87 -5.62
CA GLY A 26 12.75 -8.73 -4.69
C GLY A 26 13.29 -9.04 -3.29
N ALA A 27 12.95 -10.22 -2.75
CA ALA A 27 13.44 -10.68 -1.45
C ALA A 27 14.96 -10.92 -1.47
N VAL A 28 15.49 -11.57 -2.52
CA VAL A 28 16.94 -11.80 -2.66
C VAL A 28 17.69 -10.47 -2.82
N ALA A 29 17.19 -9.56 -3.65
CA ALA A 29 17.79 -8.26 -3.85
C ALA A 29 17.84 -7.45 -2.55
N ALA A 30 16.78 -7.49 -1.74
CA ALA A 30 16.76 -6.80 -0.46
C ALA A 30 17.66 -7.48 0.60
N ARG A 31 17.81 -8.81 0.59
CA ARG A 31 18.74 -9.53 1.49
C ARG A 31 20.20 -9.24 1.17
N ARG A 32 20.50 -9.01 -0.11
CA ARG A 32 21.83 -8.59 -0.58
C ARG A 32 22.10 -7.10 -0.41
N GLY A 33 21.17 -6.33 0.19
CA GLY A 33 21.31 -4.89 0.37
C GLY A 33 21.13 -4.07 -0.92
N LEU A 34 20.73 -4.67 -2.04
CA LEU A 34 20.46 -3.95 -3.29
C LEU A 34 19.20 -3.09 -3.19
N LEU A 35 18.19 -3.54 -2.43
CA LEU A 35 16.95 -2.80 -2.16
C LEU A 35 16.87 -2.39 -0.67
N PRO A 36 17.64 -1.38 -0.23
CA PRO A 36 17.55 -0.87 1.13
C PRO A 36 16.15 -0.27 1.41
N PRO A 37 15.74 -0.12 2.69
CA PRO A 37 14.46 0.47 3.08
C PRO A 37 14.10 1.77 2.33
N GLU A 38 15.06 2.67 2.18
CA GLU A 38 14.84 3.95 1.49
C GLU A 38 14.56 3.76 -0.01
N MET A 39 15.32 2.89 -0.69
CA MET A 39 15.09 2.62 -2.12
C MET A 39 13.75 1.95 -2.36
N ARG A 40 13.33 1.04 -1.48
CA ARG A 40 11.98 0.43 -1.52
C ARG A 40 10.89 1.48 -1.41
N ARG A 41 11.08 2.49 -0.56
CA ARG A 41 10.15 3.62 -0.42
C ARG A 41 10.08 4.46 -1.69
N TYR A 42 11.21 4.82 -2.30
CA TYR A 42 11.23 5.60 -3.55
C TYR A 42 10.65 4.82 -4.74
N LEU A 43 10.98 3.54 -4.86
CA LEU A 43 10.41 2.68 -5.91
C LEU A 43 8.89 2.52 -5.74
N SER A 44 8.42 2.36 -4.50
CA SER A 44 6.97 2.35 -4.20
C SER A 44 6.30 3.67 -4.60
N ALA A 45 6.95 4.82 -4.33
CA ALA A 45 6.43 6.12 -4.73
C ALA A 45 6.37 6.26 -6.26
N LEU A 46 7.39 5.79 -6.99
CA LEU A 46 7.41 5.82 -8.45
C LEU A 46 6.29 4.96 -9.06
N ILE A 47 6.12 3.75 -8.53
CA ILE A 47 5.04 2.83 -8.90
C ILE A 47 3.68 3.53 -8.72
N PHE A 48 3.43 4.08 -7.54
CA PHE A 48 2.14 4.66 -7.19
C PHE A 48 1.83 5.95 -7.95
N ASN A 49 2.82 6.83 -8.13
CA ASN A 49 2.60 8.15 -8.71
C ASN A 49 2.72 8.17 -10.25
N ILE A 50 3.38 7.19 -10.86
CA ILE A 50 3.65 7.17 -12.30
C ILE A 50 3.19 5.86 -12.94
N PHE A 51 3.76 4.72 -12.54
CA PHE A 51 3.56 3.48 -13.29
C PHE A 51 2.10 2.97 -13.24
N ILE A 52 1.46 2.98 -12.07
CA ILE A 52 0.04 2.60 -11.93
C ILE A 52 -0.88 3.56 -12.71
N PRO A 53 -0.79 4.88 -12.54
CA PRO A 53 -1.54 5.84 -13.37
C PRO A 53 -1.43 5.58 -14.87
N CYS A 54 -0.21 5.34 -15.35
CA CYS A 54 0.04 5.05 -16.77
C CYS A 54 -0.58 3.70 -17.20
N LEU A 55 -0.44 2.66 -16.39
CA LEU A 55 -1.03 1.34 -16.65
C LEU A 55 -2.55 1.42 -16.74
N LEU A 56 -3.18 2.13 -15.80
CA LEU A 56 -4.63 2.32 -15.77
C LEU A 56 -5.11 3.10 -16.99
N PHE A 57 -4.42 4.17 -17.37
CA PHE A 57 -4.78 4.95 -18.55
C PHE A 57 -4.68 4.14 -19.85
N ASP A 58 -3.56 3.45 -20.09
CA ASP A 58 -3.36 2.65 -21.33
C ASP A 58 -4.32 1.45 -21.44
N SER A 59 -4.75 0.91 -20.29
CA SER A 59 -5.62 -0.26 -20.25
C SER A 59 -7.10 0.09 -20.27
N LEU A 60 -7.49 1.21 -19.65
CA LEU A 60 -8.90 1.56 -19.44
C LEU A 60 -9.49 2.36 -20.60
N VAL A 61 -8.79 3.37 -21.12
CA VAL A 61 -9.32 4.25 -22.20
C VAL A 61 -9.80 3.47 -23.43
N PRO A 62 -9.07 2.48 -23.97
CA PRO A 62 -9.52 1.75 -25.16
C PRO A 62 -10.83 0.98 -24.95
N VAL A 63 -11.07 0.54 -23.72
CA VAL A 63 -12.15 -0.38 -23.35
C VAL A 63 -13.43 0.38 -22.96
N ILE A 64 -13.33 1.68 -22.64
CA ILE A 64 -14.49 2.51 -22.34
C ILE A 64 -15.27 2.77 -23.63
N ASP A 65 -16.42 2.13 -23.75
CA ASP A 65 -17.43 2.41 -24.77
C ASP A 65 -18.74 2.78 -24.06
N THR A 66 -19.47 3.76 -24.60
CA THR A 66 -20.65 4.36 -23.95
C THR A 66 -21.76 3.34 -23.67
N GLU A 67 -21.89 2.33 -24.53
CA GLU A 67 -22.85 1.23 -24.36
C GLU A 67 -22.39 0.25 -23.28
N SER A 68 -21.12 -0.16 -23.31
CA SER A 68 -20.54 -1.16 -22.40
C SER A 68 -20.48 -0.69 -20.94
N VAL A 69 -20.24 0.60 -20.68
CA VAL A 69 -20.15 1.11 -19.29
C VAL A 69 -21.47 1.00 -18.55
N ARG A 70 -22.61 1.04 -19.26
CA ARG A 70 -23.93 0.84 -18.64
C ARG A 70 -24.03 -0.50 -17.93
N ASP A 71 -23.34 -1.51 -18.45
CA ASP A 71 -23.36 -2.88 -17.93
C ASP A 71 -22.32 -3.10 -16.81
N TRP A 72 -21.50 -2.10 -16.47
CA TRP A 72 -20.43 -2.23 -15.47
C TRP A 72 -20.84 -1.87 -14.05
N TRP A 73 -22.08 -1.41 -13.83
CA TRP A 73 -22.61 -1.15 -12.49
C TRP A 73 -22.49 -2.35 -11.52
N PRO A 74 -22.60 -3.64 -11.95
CA PRO A 74 -22.43 -4.78 -11.06
C PRO A 74 -21.01 -4.86 -10.49
N LEU A 75 -19.98 -4.42 -11.22
CA LEU A 75 -18.61 -4.36 -10.69
C LEU A 75 -18.54 -3.42 -9.49
N LEU A 76 -19.13 -2.22 -9.60
CA LEU A 76 -19.16 -1.23 -8.52
C LEU A 76 -19.96 -1.72 -7.32
N LEU A 77 -21.09 -2.40 -7.54
CA LEU A 77 -21.83 -3.01 -6.44
C LEU A 77 -21.03 -4.15 -5.80
N CYS A 78 -20.37 -4.98 -6.60
CA CYS A 78 -19.57 -6.11 -6.13
C CYS A 78 -18.44 -5.67 -5.19
N ILE A 79 -17.65 -4.66 -5.58
CA ILE A 79 -16.59 -4.14 -4.70
C ILE A 79 -17.16 -3.48 -3.43
N LEU A 80 -18.29 -2.78 -3.51
CA LEU A 80 -18.94 -2.23 -2.33
C LEU A 80 -19.38 -3.33 -1.36
N LEU A 81 -20.03 -4.38 -1.87
CA LEU A 81 -20.43 -5.54 -1.08
C LEU A 81 -19.21 -6.25 -0.46
N ALA A 82 -18.13 -6.43 -1.21
CA ALA A 82 -16.90 -7.03 -0.72
C ALA A 82 -16.27 -6.22 0.44
N VAL A 83 -16.27 -4.89 0.33
CA VAL A 83 -15.77 -4.01 1.41
C VAL A 83 -16.66 -4.08 2.65
N VAL A 84 -17.98 -3.96 2.48
CA VAL A 84 -18.94 -3.97 3.61
C VAL A 84 -18.92 -5.32 4.33
N THR A 85 -18.98 -6.43 3.59
CA THR A 85 -18.90 -7.79 4.15
C THR A 85 -17.55 -8.02 4.81
N GLY A 86 -16.45 -7.59 4.19
CA GLY A 86 -15.12 -7.69 4.78
C GLY A 86 -14.98 -6.91 6.09
N PHE A 87 -15.57 -5.72 6.21
CA PHE A 87 -15.62 -5.01 7.50
C PHE A 87 -16.46 -5.74 8.54
N GLY A 88 -17.62 -6.27 8.16
CA GLY A 88 -18.46 -7.07 9.06
C GLY A 88 -17.74 -8.31 9.59
N VAL A 89 -17.08 -9.05 8.69
CA VAL A 89 -16.28 -10.23 9.03
C VAL A 89 -15.08 -9.84 9.90
N GLY A 90 -14.35 -8.78 9.55
CA GLY A 90 -13.21 -8.31 10.37
C GLY A 90 -13.62 -7.88 11.78
N TRP A 91 -14.79 -7.25 11.90
CA TRP A 91 -15.35 -6.89 13.19
C TRP A 91 -15.71 -8.14 14.02
N LEU A 92 -16.34 -9.12 13.39
CA LEU A 92 -16.68 -10.40 14.02
C LEU A 92 -15.42 -11.16 14.48
N VAL A 93 -14.38 -11.24 13.65
CA VAL A 93 -13.09 -11.83 14.03
C VAL A 93 -12.54 -11.14 15.27
N GLY A 94 -12.54 -9.80 15.29
CA GLY A 94 -12.06 -9.03 16.45
C GLY A 94 -12.82 -9.30 17.75
N LEU A 95 -14.10 -9.67 17.66
CA LEU A 95 -14.91 -10.11 18.81
C LEU A 95 -14.57 -11.54 19.22
N CYS A 96 -14.53 -12.48 18.27
CA CYS A 96 -14.35 -13.91 18.53
C CYS A 96 -12.94 -14.24 19.06
N THR A 97 -11.90 -13.56 18.57
CA THR A 97 -10.51 -13.89 18.90
C THR A 97 -9.94 -13.08 20.06
N ARG A 98 -10.79 -12.31 20.76
CA ARG A 98 -10.40 -11.40 21.85
C ARG A 98 -9.27 -10.44 21.45
N CYS A 99 -9.31 -9.94 20.22
CA CYS A 99 -8.34 -8.96 19.71
C CYS A 99 -8.31 -7.71 20.63
N PRO A 100 -7.11 -7.21 21.01
CA PRO A 100 -6.97 -6.01 21.82
C PRO A 100 -7.78 -4.83 21.27
N LYS A 101 -8.44 -4.08 22.16
CA LYS A 101 -9.45 -3.07 21.77
C LYS A 101 -8.88 -1.99 20.84
N HIS A 102 -7.60 -1.61 21.01
CA HIS A 102 -6.94 -0.65 20.13
C HIS A 102 -6.75 -1.20 18.71
N LEU A 103 -6.32 -2.47 18.59
CA LEU A 103 -6.02 -3.12 17.30
C LEU A 103 -7.24 -3.59 16.50
N ARG A 104 -8.44 -3.61 17.11
CA ARG A 104 -9.67 -4.05 16.40
C ARG A 104 -9.94 -3.28 15.11
N ARG A 105 -9.65 -1.97 15.09
CA ARG A 105 -9.85 -1.12 13.89
C ARG A 105 -8.89 -1.49 12.78
N VAL A 106 -7.65 -1.80 13.15
CA VAL A 106 -6.59 -2.24 12.23
C VAL A 106 -6.93 -3.60 11.64
N LEU A 107 -7.44 -4.51 12.47
CA LEU A 107 -7.93 -5.82 12.03
C LEU A 107 -9.11 -5.68 11.05
N VAL A 108 -10.10 -4.85 11.38
CA VAL A 108 -11.25 -4.55 10.49
C VAL A 108 -10.76 -3.99 9.15
N ALA A 109 -9.81 -3.04 9.17
CA ALA A 109 -9.21 -2.50 7.96
C ALA A 109 -8.51 -3.58 7.13
N ALA A 110 -7.69 -4.44 7.75
CA ALA A 110 -6.99 -5.53 7.08
C ALA A 110 -7.98 -6.49 6.38
N VAL A 111 -9.07 -6.88 7.05
CA VAL A 111 -10.05 -7.80 6.45
C VAL A 111 -10.90 -7.13 5.36
N GLY A 112 -11.35 -5.89 5.58
CA GLY A 112 -12.27 -5.21 4.67
C GLY A 112 -11.62 -4.56 3.45
N LEU A 113 -10.35 -4.16 3.54
CA LEU A 113 -9.66 -3.44 2.48
C LEU A 113 -8.69 -4.36 1.74
N ALA A 114 -9.20 -4.95 0.65
CA ALA A 114 -8.49 -5.95 -0.15
C ALA A 114 -7.54 -5.32 -1.18
N ASN A 115 -6.49 -6.06 -1.53
CA ASN A 115 -5.53 -5.72 -2.58
C ASN A 115 -6.12 -5.95 -3.98
N VAL A 116 -7.12 -5.16 -4.37
CA VAL A 116 -7.80 -5.33 -5.66
C VAL A 116 -7.03 -4.74 -6.85
N GLY A 117 -5.88 -4.12 -6.60
CA GLY A 117 -5.01 -3.58 -7.66
C GLY A 117 -3.93 -4.57 -8.05
N ASN A 118 -2.91 -4.70 -7.19
CA ASN A 118 -1.64 -5.28 -7.61
C ASN A 118 -1.77 -6.73 -8.07
N LEU A 119 -2.50 -7.57 -7.32
CA LEU A 119 -2.65 -8.99 -7.66
C LEU A 119 -3.63 -9.22 -8.82
N PRO A 120 -4.85 -8.65 -8.82
CA PRO A 120 -5.79 -8.82 -9.94
C PRO A 120 -5.24 -8.38 -11.29
N LEU A 121 -4.50 -7.27 -11.33
CA LEU A 121 -3.87 -6.78 -12.55
C LEU A 121 -2.91 -7.82 -13.13
N VAL A 122 -2.07 -8.44 -12.30
CA VAL A 122 -1.15 -9.49 -12.77
C VAL A 122 -1.91 -10.73 -13.25
N LEU A 123 -2.91 -11.17 -12.48
CA LEU A 123 -3.66 -12.40 -12.81
C LEU A 123 -4.39 -12.27 -14.14
N ILE A 124 -5.13 -11.17 -14.34
CA ILE A 124 -5.87 -10.93 -15.58
C ILE A 124 -4.93 -10.78 -16.79
N GLU A 125 -3.82 -10.08 -16.61
CA GLU A 125 -2.88 -9.86 -17.71
C GLU A 125 -2.21 -11.17 -18.14
N GLU A 126 -1.90 -12.05 -17.18
CA GLU A 126 -1.29 -13.35 -17.49
C GLU A 126 -2.30 -14.33 -18.08
N LEU A 127 -3.44 -14.52 -17.43
CA LEU A 127 -4.50 -15.40 -17.92
C LEU A 127 -5.07 -14.93 -19.25
N GLY A 128 -5.10 -13.61 -19.48
CA GLY A 128 -5.53 -13.06 -20.76
C GLY A 128 -4.54 -13.27 -21.92
N ARG A 129 -3.28 -13.59 -21.63
CA ARG A 129 -2.25 -13.94 -22.62
C ARG A 129 -2.14 -15.43 -22.87
N ASP A 130 -2.55 -16.24 -21.91
CA ASP A 130 -2.54 -17.68 -22.01
C ASP A 130 -3.65 -18.13 -22.96
N GLU A 131 -3.27 -18.75 -24.09
CA GLU A 131 -4.20 -19.23 -25.12
C GLU A 131 -5.06 -20.40 -24.60
N GLU A 132 -4.60 -21.13 -23.59
CA GLU A 132 -5.34 -22.24 -22.96
C GLU A 132 -6.34 -21.75 -21.90
N SER A 133 -6.29 -20.46 -21.53
CA SER A 133 -7.19 -19.91 -20.52
C SER A 133 -8.57 -19.58 -21.10
N PRO A 134 -9.66 -19.79 -20.33
CA PRO A 134 -10.98 -19.22 -20.65
C PRO A 134 -11.00 -17.69 -20.80
N LEU A 135 -9.91 -17.01 -20.40
CA LEU A 135 -9.75 -15.57 -20.52
C LEU A 135 -8.89 -15.14 -21.72
N ALA A 136 -8.49 -16.09 -22.58
CA ALA A 136 -7.62 -15.83 -23.74
C ALA A 136 -8.13 -14.65 -24.59
N GLY A 137 -7.25 -13.67 -24.83
CA GLY A 137 -7.57 -12.47 -25.61
C GLY A 137 -8.39 -11.40 -24.87
N LEU A 138 -8.92 -11.71 -23.68
CA LEU A 138 -9.71 -10.77 -22.86
C LEU A 138 -8.87 -9.95 -21.88
N GLY A 139 -7.54 -10.16 -21.83
CA GLY A 139 -6.66 -9.49 -20.86
C GLY A 139 -6.83 -7.97 -20.81
N ARG A 140 -6.93 -7.30 -21.97
CA ARG A 140 -7.12 -5.83 -22.00
C ARG A 140 -8.49 -5.40 -21.44
N ARG A 141 -9.56 -6.11 -21.79
CA ARG A 141 -10.91 -5.84 -21.26
C ARG A 141 -10.96 -6.08 -19.76
N GLY A 142 -10.40 -7.20 -19.31
CA GLY A 142 -10.24 -7.53 -17.89
C GLY A 142 -9.47 -6.46 -17.12
N LEU A 143 -8.38 -5.92 -17.67
CA LEU A 143 -7.63 -4.83 -17.04
C LEU A 143 -8.49 -3.56 -16.90
N GLY A 144 -9.38 -3.31 -17.87
CA GLY A 144 -10.42 -2.28 -17.76
C GLY A 144 -11.32 -2.49 -16.55
N TYR A 145 -11.89 -3.70 -16.40
CA TYR A 145 -12.75 -4.04 -15.26
C TYR A 145 -12.02 -3.89 -13.91
N VAL A 146 -10.75 -4.36 -13.83
CA VAL A 146 -9.90 -4.18 -12.65
C VAL A 146 -9.64 -2.69 -12.38
N GLY A 147 -9.44 -1.87 -13.42
CA GLY A 147 -9.24 -0.43 -13.27
C GLY A 147 -10.45 0.27 -12.64
N VAL A 148 -11.67 -0.15 -12.99
CA VAL A 148 -12.92 0.37 -12.39
C VAL A 148 -13.05 -0.03 -10.92
N THR A 149 -12.83 -1.31 -10.60
CA THR A 149 -12.90 -1.78 -9.21
C THR A 149 -11.78 -1.17 -8.35
N LEU A 150 -10.59 -0.96 -8.92
CA LEU A 150 -9.47 -0.30 -8.27
C LEU A 150 -9.77 1.16 -7.93
N ALA A 151 -10.49 1.90 -8.78
CA ALA A 151 -10.85 3.28 -8.48
C ALA A 151 -11.72 3.37 -7.22
N LEU A 152 -12.79 2.58 -7.14
CA LEU A 152 -13.66 2.56 -5.96
C LEU A 152 -12.94 2.00 -4.72
N ALA A 153 -12.11 0.99 -4.89
CA ALA A 153 -11.33 0.48 -3.79
C ALA A 153 -10.36 1.53 -3.28
N THR A 154 -9.68 2.28 -4.15
CA THR A 154 -8.77 3.35 -3.74
C THR A 154 -9.50 4.41 -2.91
N LEU A 155 -10.71 4.81 -3.34
CA LEU A 155 -11.57 5.67 -2.53
C LEU A 155 -11.82 5.08 -1.14
N SER A 156 -12.21 3.79 -1.06
CA SER A 156 -12.43 3.10 0.21
C SER A 156 -11.16 3.03 1.09
N HIS A 157 -9.98 2.78 0.51
CA HIS A 157 -8.72 2.72 1.23
C HIS A 157 -8.36 4.06 1.89
N PHE A 158 -8.47 5.16 1.15
CA PHE A 158 -8.10 6.48 1.68
C PHE A 158 -9.20 7.08 2.58
N LEU A 159 -10.47 6.87 2.27
CA LEU A 159 -11.57 7.37 3.10
C LEU A 159 -11.71 6.60 4.42
N LEU A 160 -11.55 5.28 4.39
CA LEU A 160 -11.87 4.40 5.53
C LEU A 160 -10.59 3.87 6.17
N GLY A 161 -9.63 3.40 5.37
CA GLY A 161 -8.37 2.84 5.86
C GLY A 161 -7.57 3.86 6.68
N TYR A 162 -7.43 5.09 6.18
CA TYR A 162 -6.74 6.15 6.92
C TYR A 162 -7.38 6.41 8.30
N GLN A 163 -8.71 6.51 8.36
CA GLN A 163 -9.43 6.76 9.61
C GLN A 163 -9.33 5.60 10.60
N LEU A 164 -9.28 4.36 10.09
CA LEU A 164 -9.14 3.17 10.92
C LEU A 164 -7.71 3.00 11.47
N LEU A 165 -6.70 3.41 10.70
CA LEU A 165 -5.28 3.32 11.07
C LEU A 165 -4.76 4.57 11.81
N LYS A 166 -5.56 5.63 11.94
CA LYS A 166 -5.16 6.81 12.72
C LYS A 166 -5.12 6.49 14.22
N PRO A 167 -4.00 6.78 14.92
CA PRO A 167 -3.89 6.60 16.36
C PRO A 167 -4.88 7.52 17.09
N ARG A 168 -5.54 6.99 18.12
CA ARG A 168 -6.41 7.77 19.02
C ARG A 168 -5.60 8.33 20.20
N PRO A 169 -6.06 9.43 20.83
CA PRO A 169 -5.42 9.96 22.03
C PRO A 169 -5.28 8.86 23.09
N GLY A 170 -4.04 8.60 23.53
CA GLY A 170 -3.70 7.57 24.53
C GLY A 170 -3.23 6.21 23.97
N GLU A 171 -3.24 6.00 22.66
CA GLU A 171 -2.64 4.81 22.05
C GLU A 171 -1.13 4.99 21.83
N ARG A 172 -0.34 3.95 22.14
CA ARG A 172 1.13 3.98 21.95
C ARG A 172 1.45 3.96 20.46
N ILE A 173 2.17 4.98 19.99
CA ILE A 173 2.81 4.99 18.67
C ILE A 173 4.01 4.06 18.77
N GLY A 174 4.01 2.98 17.98
CA GLY A 174 5.12 2.03 17.92
C GLY A 174 6.38 2.74 17.46
N GLY A 175 7.49 2.54 18.18
CA GLY A 175 8.74 3.28 18.01
C GLY A 175 9.31 3.20 16.60
N GLY A 176 9.08 4.25 15.81
CA GLY A 176 9.94 4.67 14.70
C GLY A 176 10.50 6.05 15.05
N GLN A 177 11.82 6.18 15.05
CA GLN A 177 12.62 7.36 15.40
C GLN A 177 11.89 8.71 15.22
N GLY A 178 11.37 9.25 16.33
CA GLY A 178 11.09 10.68 16.49
C GLY A 178 12.24 11.33 17.24
N PRO A 179 12.51 12.64 17.03
CA PRO A 179 13.68 13.30 17.58
C PRO A 179 13.68 13.16 19.09
N SER A 180 14.83 12.71 19.62
CA SER A 180 15.17 12.71 21.04
C SER A 180 14.56 13.94 21.70
N GLN A 181 13.51 13.75 22.50
CA GLN A 181 12.99 14.81 23.32
C GLN A 181 14.16 15.27 24.17
N ALA A 182 14.57 16.51 23.91
CA ALA A 182 15.67 17.17 24.56
C ALA A 182 15.60 16.87 26.05
N ALA A 183 16.60 16.13 26.53
CA ALA A 183 16.93 16.11 27.93
C ALA A 183 16.88 17.55 28.40
N SER A 184 15.97 17.85 29.33
CA SER A 184 15.82 19.17 29.89
C SER A 184 17.19 19.61 30.37
N VAL A 185 17.81 20.53 29.62
CA VAL A 185 19.08 21.16 29.95
C VAL A 185 18.86 21.91 31.24
N ARG A 186 19.19 21.27 32.37
CA ARG A 186 19.24 21.92 33.67
C ARG A 186 20.46 22.84 33.61
N ARG A 187 20.22 24.14 33.42
CA ARG A 187 21.26 25.17 33.46
C ARG A 187 21.93 25.18 34.85
N PRO A 188 23.27 25.26 34.94
CA PRO A 188 23.95 25.53 36.20
C PRO A 188 24.09 27.05 36.43
N GLY A 189 23.88 27.49 37.67
CA GLY A 189 24.38 28.77 38.17
C GLY A 189 23.36 29.62 38.94
N GLY A 190 23.68 29.93 40.20
CA GLY A 190 23.07 31.00 40.98
C GLY A 190 22.95 30.67 42.47
N ASP A 191 23.86 31.23 43.26
CA ASP A 191 24.01 31.14 44.72
C ASP A 191 22.72 31.34 45.54
N GLU A 192 22.63 30.68 46.70
CA GLU A 192 22.62 31.35 48.01
C GLU A 192 22.53 30.37 49.20
N GLY A 193 23.51 30.52 50.11
CA GLY A 193 23.55 30.23 51.55
C GLY A 193 22.66 29.16 52.21
N ALA A 194 23.31 28.12 52.77
CA ALA A 194 23.29 27.85 54.22
C ALA A 194 24.13 26.60 54.56
N SER A 195 25.05 26.77 55.51
CA SER A 195 25.89 25.72 56.10
C SER A 195 25.21 25.16 57.39
N PRO A 196 25.82 24.26 58.18
CA PRO A 196 25.71 22.81 58.09
C PRO A 196 25.07 22.18 59.35
N LYS A 197 24.60 20.92 59.28
CA LYS A 197 24.38 20.12 60.50
C LYS A 197 25.02 18.73 60.40
N ARG A 198 26.08 18.57 61.19
CA ARG A 198 26.67 17.30 61.65
C ARG A 198 25.71 16.56 62.61
N ARG A 199 25.71 15.23 62.52
CA ARG A 199 25.68 14.28 63.67
C ARG A 199 26.04 12.89 63.12
N ALA A 200 27.24 12.37 63.42
CA ALA A 200 27.59 11.48 64.55
C ALA A 200 27.27 10.00 64.20
N SER A 201 28.30 9.18 63.90
CA SER A 201 28.91 8.13 64.76
C SER A 201 27.89 7.06 65.19
N ASP A 202 28.07 5.75 65.00
CA ASP A 202 29.27 4.93 65.26
C ASP A 202 29.07 3.48 64.70
N PRO A 203 29.83 2.41 65.04
CA PRO A 203 30.52 1.56 64.06
C PRO A 203 30.12 0.06 64.11
N GLY A 204 30.73 -0.75 63.22
CA GLY A 204 30.92 -2.19 63.46
C GLY A 204 30.41 -3.10 62.35
N ALA A 205 31.34 -3.71 61.61
CA ALA A 205 31.41 -5.14 61.32
C ALA A 205 32.47 -5.40 60.23
N GLU A 206 33.59 -5.96 60.65
CA GLU A 206 34.57 -6.62 59.81
C GLU A 206 33.97 -7.91 59.23
N HIS A 207 34.13 -8.19 57.93
CA HIS A 207 34.87 -9.37 57.44
C HIS A 207 34.84 -9.51 55.90
N SER A 208 36.01 -9.95 55.39
CA SER A 208 36.24 -10.76 54.19
C SER A 208 35.95 -10.17 52.80
N SER A 209 37.00 -9.71 52.12
CA SER A 209 37.23 -9.99 50.69
C SER A 209 38.65 -9.59 50.24
N GLN A 210 39.69 -10.14 50.85
CA GLN A 210 41.03 -10.13 50.26
C GLN A 210 41.17 -11.35 49.33
N SER A 211 40.59 -11.27 48.13
CA SER A 211 40.86 -12.22 47.05
C SER A 211 40.44 -11.75 45.64
N THR A 212 39.88 -10.54 45.49
CA THR A 212 39.40 -10.03 44.19
C THR A 212 40.26 -8.91 43.59
N GLU A 213 41.21 -8.33 44.32
CA GLU A 213 42.06 -7.23 43.81
C GLU A 213 43.28 -7.70 43.00
N SER A 214 43.71 -8.96 43.13
CA SER A 214 44.86 -9.50 42.38
C SER A 214 44.50 -9.99 40.97
N LEU A 215 43.23 -10.35 40.72
CA LEU A 215 42.77 -10.81 39.40
C LEU A 215 42.46 -9.63 38.46
N GLY A 216 41.92 -8.51 39.00
CA GLY A 216 41.63 -7.31 38.21
C GLY A 216 42.89 -6.66 37.63
N ARG A 217 43.96 -6.56 38.43
CA ARG A 217 45.24 -5.97 37.96
C ARG A 217 45.97 -6.81 36.92
N ALA A 218 45.77 -8.13 36.90
CA ALA A 218 46.36 -9.01 35.88
C ALA A 218 45.62 -8.90 34.53
N VAL A 219 44.31 -8.67 34.55
CA VAL A 219 43.49 -8.49 33.34
C VAL A 219 43.73 -7.13 32.71
N ASP A 220 43.87 -6.07 33.52
CA ASP A 220 44.16 -4.72 33.01
C ASP A 220 45.58 -4.60 32.42
N ALA A 221 46.56 -5.33 32.98
CA ALA A 221 47.91 -5.40 32.44
C ALA A 221 48.01 -6.21 31.13
N ALA A 222 47.12 -7.18 30.91
CA ALA A 222 47.02 -7.93 29.65
C ALA A 222 46.32 -7.12 28.55
N ALA A 223 45.31 -6.32 28.90
CA ALA A 223 44.61 -5.45 27.95
C ALA A 223 45.50 -4.33 27.39
N GLN A 224 46.48 -3.84 28.17
CA GLN A 224 47.40 -2.78 27.73
C GLN A 224 48.54 -3.28 26.82
N ARG A 225 48.86 -4.59 26.80
CA ARG A 225 49.92 -5.15 25.95
C ARG A 225 49.44 -5.65 24.58
N ALA A 226 48.14 -5.85 24.38
CA ALA A 226 47.56 -6.24 23.10
C ALA A 226 47.24 -5.04 22.17
N GLY A 227 47.38 -3.80 22.66
CA GLY A 227 47.04 -2.57 21.92
C GLY A 227 48.12 -2.00 21.01
N SER A 228 49.26 -2.66 20.83
CA SER A 228 50.39 -2.12 20.06
C SER A 228 50.86 -3.05 18.95
N GLN A 229 50.00 -3.35 17.97
CA GLN A 229 50.41 -3.79 16.63
C GLN A 229 49.17 -4.01 15.74
N HIS A 230 48.52 -2.94 15.30
CA HIS A 230 47.88 -2.85 13.97
C HIS A 230 47.32 -1.43 13.80
N LYS A 231 47.81 -0.73 12.79
CA LYS A 231 47.40 0.61 12.37
C LYS A 231 46.25 0.45 11.36
N PRO A 232 45.03 0.97 11.59
CA PRO A 232 44.04 1.10 10.53
C PRO A 232 44.06 2.55 9.99
N GLU A 233 44.34 2.68 8.69
CA GLU A 233 44.21 3.91 7.88
C GLU A 233 42.73 4.35 7.68
N HIS A 234 41.95 4.44 8.75
CA HIS A 234 40.53 4.84 8.64
C HIS A 234 40.14 6.10 9.43
N ALA A 235 41.07 6.73 10.14
CA ALA A 235 40.75 7.90 10.98
C ALA A 235 40.86 9.28 10.27
N GLU A 236 41.38 9.35 9.05
CA GLU A 236 41.36 10.58 8.23
C GLU A 236 40.20 10.63 7.22
N ALA A 237 39.47 9.51 7.01
CA ALA A 237 38.30 9.46 6.16
C ALA A 237 37.00 9.93 6.85
N GLU A 238 36.92 9.91 8.18
CA GLU A 238 35.71 10.32 8.93
C GLU A 238 35.67 11.81 9.29
N ARG A 239 36.77 12.56 9.14
CA ARG A 239 36.76 14.03 9.29
C ARG A 239 36.48 14.79 7.98
N ALA A 240 36.51 14.10 6.84
CA ALA A 240 36.17 14.68 5.54
C ALA A 240 34.65 14.61 5.20
N ASN A 241 33.85 13.86 5.97
CA ASN A 241 32.45 13.56 5.63
C ASN A 241 31.41 14.34 6.46
N SER A 242 31.83 15.39 7.18
CA SER A 242 30.94 16.33 7.91
C SER A 242 30.77 17.68 7.20
N ALA A 243 31.18 17.78 5.94
CA ALA A 243 30.74 18.87 5.08
C ALA A 243 29.32 18.55 4.58
N HIS A 244 28.32 19.20 5.18
CA HIS A 244 27.01 19.36 4.56
C HIS A 244 27.18 19.85 3.12
N VAL A 245 27.04 18.95 2.14
CA VAL A 245 26.76 19.37 0.76
C VAL A 245 25.31 19.80 0.75
N SER A 246 25.07 21.06 1.14
CA SER A 246 23.86 21.77 0.78
C SER A 246 23.85 21.88 -0.74
N VAL A 247 23.19 20.94 -1.42
CA VAL A 247 22.79 21.15 -2.81
C VAL A 247 21.73 22.23 -2.77
N SER A 248 22.17 23.48 -2.81
CA SER A 248 21.30 24.58 -3.19
C SER A 248 20.79 24.29 -4.60
N PRO A 249 19.49 24.41 -4.88
CA PRO A 249 19.00 24.28 -6.24
C PRO A 249 19.71 25.33 -7.12
N PRO A 250 20.09 24.99 -8.37
CA PRO A 250 20.76 25.94 -9.23
C PRO A 250 19.87 27.18 -9.41
N ALA A 251 20.40 28.33 -9.00
CA ALA A 251 19.81 29.64 -9.21
C ALA A 251 19.91 30.03 -10.70
N ALA A 252 19.26 29.28 -11.58
CA ALA A 252 19.21 29.54 -13.01
C ALA A 252 17.97 28.93 -13.65
N ALA A 253 16.78 29.34 -13.18
CA ALA A 253 15.53 29.13 -13.92
C ALA A 253 14.61 30.36 -13.79
N LYS A 254 15.18 31.57 -13.84
CA LYS A 254 14.42 32.82 -14.04
C LYS A 254 14.42 33.14 -15.54
N LYS A 255 13.62 32.41 -16.31
CA LYS A 255 13.01 32.74 -17.63
C LYS A 255 12.80 31.47 -18.45
N ALA A 256 11.69 30.79 -18.18
CA ALA A 256 11.04 29.95 -19.17
C ALA A 256 9.53 30.20 -19.04
N GLY A 257 9.05 31.22 -19.75
CA GLY A 257 7.62 31.37 -20.01
C GLY A 257 7.22 30.34 -21.06
N GLY A 258 6.07 29.70 -20.87
CA GLY A 258 5.56 28.66 -21.77
C GLY A 258 5.19 27.38 -21.01
N LEU A 259 4.30 26.58 -21.62
CA LEU A 259 3.65 25.35 -21.13
C LEU A 259 4.39 24.51 -20.08
N GLY A 260 5.72 24.44 -20.14
CA GLY A 260 6.58 23.74 -19.17
C GLY A 260 6.38 24.20 -17.72
N ALA A 261 6.27 25.50 -17.44
CA ALA A 261 6.04 25.98 -16.06
C ALA A 261 4.62 25.63 -15.54
N GLY A 262 3.66 25.54 -16.45
CA GLY A 262 2.30 25.08 -16.16
C GLY A 262 2.28 23.58 -15.84
N LEU A 263 2.98 22.78 -16.63
CA LEU A 263 3.16 21.34 -16.38
C LEU A 263 3.94 21.10 -15.08
N THR A 264 5.04 21.82 -14.81
CA THR A 264 5.78 21.65 -13.55
C THR A 264 4.92 21.99 -12.34
N ARG A 265 4.10 23.06 -12.39
CA ARG A 265 3.14 23.40 -11.33
C ARG A 265 2.01 22.39 -11.21
N LEU A 266 1.50 21.87 -12.33
CA LEU A 266 0.49 20.82 -12.35
C LEU A 266 1.06 19.52 -11.75
N PHE A 267 2.30 19.16 -12.05
CA PHE A 267 3.01 18.02 -11.47
C PHE A 267 3.37 18.21 -9.99
N THR A 268 3.65 19.44 -9.52
CA THR A 268 3.83 19.71 -8.09
C THR A 268 2.51 19.79 -7.32
N GLN A 269 1.39 20.15 -7.98
CA GLN A 269 0.06 20.15 -7.38
C GLN A 269 -0.64 18.78 -7.43
N LEU A 270 -0.43 17.98 -8.47
CA LEU A 270 -0.94 16.61 -8.63
C LEU A 270 -0.03 15.57 -8.02
N GLY A 271 1.26 15.86 -7.88
CA GLY A 271 2.17 15.14 -7.00
C GLY A 271 1.75 15.44 -5.57
N GLY A 272 0.82 14.64 -5.06
CA GLY A 272 0.38 14.69 -3.68
C GLY A 272 1.62 14.70 -2.79
N HIS A 273 1.93 15.86 -2.22
CA HIS A 273 2.87 15.93 -1.13
C HIS A 273 2.19 15.15 0.00
N TRP A 274 2.59 13.90 0.18
CA TRP A 274 2.22 13.20 1.39
C TRP A 274 2.77 14.04 2.55
N PRO A 275 1.94 14.42 3.55
CA PRO A 275 2.37 15.34 4.58
C PRO A 275 3.65 14.82 5.23
N SER A 276 4.69 15.66 5.27
CA SER A 276 5.89 15.33 6.04
C SER A 276 5.50 15.25 7.52
N GLN A 277 6.21 14.45 8.31
CA GLN A 277 5.91 14.18 9.72
C GLN A 277 5.62 15.45 10.55
N ASN A 278 6.12 16.62 10.14
CA ASN A 278 5.95 17.89 10.83
C ASN A 278 4.54 18.50 10.75
N SER A 279 3.69 18.10 9.79
CA SER A 279 2.30 18.60 9.74
C SER A 279 1.31 17.73 10.53
N LEU A 280 1.75 16.58 11.06
CA LEU A 280 0.91 15.63 11.79
C LEU A 280 0.82 15.92 13.30
N THR A 281 1.63 16.86 13.82
CA THR A 281 1.64 17.28 15.23
C THR A 281 0.91 18.61 15.47
N ALA A 282 0.43 19.28 14.41
CA ALA A 282 -0.26 20.57 14.49
C ALA A 282 -1.80 20.43 14.45
N SER A 283 -2.36 19.29 14.85
CA SER A 283 -3.80 19.19 15.12
C SER A 283 -4.11 19.62 16.55
N GLY A 284 -3.80 20.88 16.86
CA GLY A 284 -4.47 21.62 17.91
C GLY A 284 -5.72 22.25 17.31
N ASP A 285 -6.83 22.19 18.03
CA ASP A 285 -8.17 22.61 17.63
C ASP A 285 -8.26 24.10 17.21
N GLU A 286 -7.88 24.44 15.99
CA GLU A 286 -8.32 25.68 15.33
C GLU A 286 -9.53 25.38 14.44
N GLU A 287 -10.68 25.28 15.08
CA GLU A 287 -11.98 25.27 14.43
C GLU A 287 -12.19 26.63 13.74
N ALA A 288 -11.92 26.66 12.43
CA ALA A 288 -12.05 27.85 11.60
C ALA A 288 -13.49 28.40 11.60
N ARG A 289 -13.79 29.32 12.53
CA ARG A 289 -15.06 30.05 12.56
C ARG A 289 -15.16 30.97 11.36
N ALA A 290 -16.15 30.72 10.51
CA ALA A 290 -16.46 31.59 9.37
C ALA A 290 -16.75 33.04 9.83
N PRO A 291 -16.25 34.07 9.13
CA PRO A 291 -16.48 35.46 9.50
C PRO A 291 -17.99 35.80 9.45
N ARG A 292 -18.49 36.41 10.53
CA ARG A 292 -19.88 36.85 10.66
C ARG A 292 -20.14 37.95 9.61
N GLY A 293 -20.94 37.63 8.59
CA GLY A 293 -21.31 38.57 7.51
C GLY A 293 -21.13 38.03 6.08
N ALA A 294 -20.55 36.85 5.89
CA ALA A 294 -20.30 36.29 4.57
C ALA A 294 -21.60 35.92 3.79
N SER A 295 -21.61 36.17 2.47
CA SER A 295 -22.70 35.81 1.57
C SER A 295 -22.99 34.30 1.60
N ARG A 296 -24.22 33.88 1.23
CA ARG A 296 -24.59 32.44 1.24
C ARG A 296 -23.61 31.57 0.44
N LEU A 297 -23.07 32.10 -0.66
CA LEU A 297 -22.09 31.43 -1.50
C LEU A 297 -20.71 31.29 -0.83
N VAL A 298 -20.22 32.30 -0.12
CA VAL A 298 -18.94 32.22 0.60
C VAL A 298 -19.04 31.26 1.79
N ARG A 299 -20.19 31.22 2.48
CA ARG A 299 -20.44 30.23 3.53
C ARG A 299 -20.58 28.82 2.97
N ALA A 300 -21.25 28.65 1.83
CA ALA A 300 -21.30 27.37 1.15
C ALA A 300 -19.90 26.93 0.72
N TRP A 301 -19.09 27.81 0.14
CA TRP A 301 -17.73 27.50 -0.30
C TRP A 301 -16.77 27.21 0.87
N ALA A 302 -16.85 27.98 1.96
CA ALA A 302 -16.10 27.71 3.18
C ALA A 302 -16.56 26.41 3.87
N TRP A 303 -17.86 26.10 3.84
CA TRP A 303 -18.40 24.83 4.31
C TRP A 303 -17.93 23.67 3.43
N TRP A 304 -17.95 23.81 2.11
CA TRP A 304 -17.37 22.84 1.18
C TRP A 304 -15.87 22.67 1.39
N GLY A 305 -15.13 23.74 1.69
CA GLY A 305 -13.72 23.69 2.07
C GLY A 305 -13.49 22.97 3.41
N ALA A 306 -14.32 23.24 4.41
CA ALA A 306 -14.28 22.56 5.70
C ALA A 306 -14.68 21.08 5.60
N VAL A 307 -15.67 20.75 4.77
CA VAL A 307 -16.05 19.37 4.42
C VAL A 307 -14.90 18.70 3.66
N ALA A 308 -14.34 19.34 2.64
CA ALA A 308 -13.21 18.82 1.89
C ALA A 308 -11.98 18.56 2.77
N GLN A 309 -11.73 19.42 3.76
CA GLN A 309 -10.64 19.27 4.72
C GLN A 309 -10.95 18.20 5.77
N ARG A 310 -12.19 18.11 6.25
CA ARG A 310 -12.65 17.09 7.21
C ARG A 310 -12.66 15.69 6.63
N TRP A 311 -12.92 15.55 5.33
CA TRP A 311 -12.87 14.29 4.58
C TRP A 311 -11.54 14.06 3.86
N HIS A 312 -10.55 14.94 4.06
CA HIS A 312 -9.24 14.85 3.40
C HIS A 312 -9.35 14.62 1.88
N LEU A 313 -10.25 15.33 1.17
CA LEU A 313 -10.51 15.12 -0.27
C LEU A 313 -9.24 15.27 -1.13
N LYS A 314 -8.24 16.04 -0.69
CA LYS A 314 -6.93 16.11 -1.36
C LYS A 314 -6.18 14.77 -1.35
N GLU A 315 -6.39 13.94 -0.32
CA GLU A 315 -5.83 12.60 -0.18
C GLU A 315 -6.65 11.55 -0.94
N VAL A 316 -7.90 11.88 -1.30
CA VAL A 316 -8.80 11.03 -2.11
C VAL A 316 -8.44 11.11 -3.60
N PHE A 317 -8.00 12.28 -4.08
CA PHE A 317 -7.48 12.46 -5.44
C PHE A 317 -6.03 11.98 -5.58
N THR A 318 -5.81 10.69 -5.32
CA THR A 318 -4.50 10.07 -5.57
C THR A 318 -4.22 9.96 -7.07
N PRO A 319 -2.93 9.90 -7.49
CA PRO A 319 -2.60 9.77 -8.90
C PRO A 319 -3.30 8.61 -9.63
N PRO A 320 -3.42 7.38 -9.05
CA PRO A 320 -4.21 6.31 -9.66
C PRO A 320 -5.68 6.68 -9.85
N THR A 321 -6.31 7.31 -8.86
CA THR A 321 -7.72 7.75 -8.94
C THR A 321 -7.89 8.81 -10.02
N VAL A 322 -7.01 9.80 -10.08
CA VAL A 322 -7.03 10.85 -11.10
C VAL A 322 -6.85 10.25 -12.49
N ALA A 323 -5.95 9.28 -12.65
CA ALA A 323 -5.75 8.60 -13.91
C ALA A 323 -6.99 7.81 -14.36
N THR A 324 -7.67 7.11 -13.45
CA THR A 324 -8.94 6.46 -13.78
C THR A 324 -10.01 7.46 -14.17
N LEU A 325 -10.16 8.58 -13.45
CA LEU A 325 -11.12 9.63 -13.81
C LEU A 325 -10.79 10.25 -15.18
N LEU A 326 -9.52 10.55 -15.43
CA LEU A 326 -9.06 11.04 -16.73
C LEU A 326 -9.33 10.01 -17.84
N SER A 327 -9.17 8.72 -17.53
CA SER A 327 -9.46 7.65 -18.48
C SER A 327 -10.92 7.63 -18.88
N PHE A 328 -11.85 7.81 -17.92
CA PHE A 328 -13.27 7.97 -18.22
C PHE A 328 -13.55 9.21 -19.06
N VAL A 329 -12.97 10.35 -18.72
CA VAL A 329 -13.15 11.60 -19.50
C VAL A 329 -12.68 11.43 -20.94
N VAL A 330 -11.49 10.87 -21.16
CA VAL A 330 -10.96 10.62 -22.50
C VAL A 330 -11.74 9.51 -23.21
N GLY A 331 -12.13 8.46 -22.49
CA GLY A 331 -12.88 7.32 -23.04
C GLY A 331 -14.26 7.70 -23.56
N PHE A 332 -15.01 8.52 -22.83
CA PHE A 332 -16.32 9.02 -23.27
C PHE A 332 -16.22 10.10 -24.35
N ALA A 333 -15.11 10.84 -24.40
CA ALA A 333 -14.84 11.78 -25.46
C ALA A 333 -14.29 11.04 -26.69
N GLU A 334 -15.16 10.33 -27.42
CA GLU A 334 -14.77 9.52 -28.60
C GLU A 334 -13.82 10.23 -29.58
N PRO A 335 -14.04 11.52 -29.95
CA PRO A 335 -13.11 12.21 -30.84
C PRO A 335 -11.69 12.28 -30.27
N VAL A 336 -11.55 12.48 -28.95
CA VAL A 336 -10.25 12.53 -28.27
C VAL A 336 -9.67 11.13 -28.08
N LYS A 337 -10.51 10.13 -27.73
CA LYS A 337 -10.11 8.72 -27.59
C LYS A 337 -9.33 8.23 -28.82
N TRP A 338 -9.84 8.55 -30.01
CA TRP A 338 -9.26 8.09 -31.28
C TRP A 338 -7.97 8.83 -31.69
N GLU A 339 -7.67 9.97 -31.07
CA GLU A 339 -6.37 10.62 -31.22
C GLU A 339 -5.27 9.92 -30.41
N PHE A 340 -5.63 9.28 -29.28
CA PHE A 340 -4.70 8.53 -28.44
C PHE A 340 -4.60 7.06 -28.85
N PHE A 341 -5.70 6.44 -29.25
CA PHE A 341 -5.80 5.01 -29.51
C PHE A 341 -6.34 4.74 -30.91
N ARG A 342 -5.86 3.66 -31.54
CA ARG A 342 -6.32 3.28 -32.88
C ARG A 342 -7.82 2.97 -32.83
N LYS A 343 -8.57 3.60 -33.72
CA LYS A 343 -9.99 3.30 -33.93
C LYS A 343 -10.13 1.89 -34.52
N PRO A 344 -11.03 1.04 -33.99
CA PRO A 344 -11.31 -0.26 -34.57
C PRO A 344 -11.71 -0.15 -36.04
N GLY A 345 -11.09 -0.95 -36.92
CA GLY A 345 -11.36 -0.94 -38.37
C GLY A 345 -10.69 0.18 -39.17
N SER A 346 -9.80 0.98 -38.56
CA SER A 346 -9.01 2.00 -39.26
C SER A 346 -7.53 1.62 -39.33
N ASP A 347 -6.95 1.67 -40.52
CA ASP A 347 -5.51 1.42 -40.71
C ASP A 347 -4.64 2.59 -40.22
N ASN A 348 -5.20 3.81 -40.21
CA ASN A 348 -4.50 5.01 -39.76
C ASN A 348 -4.02 4.88 -38.31
N ASP A 349 -2.74 5.20 -38.09
CA ASP A 349 -2.18 5.33 -36.76
C ASP A 349 -2.75 6.58 -36.05
N PRO A 350 -3.01 6.53 -34.73
CA PRO A 350 -3.51 7.67 -33.96
C PRO A 350 -2.45 8.79 -33.88
N ALA A 351 -2.87 10.07 -33.92
CA ALA A 351 -1.94 11.20 -33.95
C ALA A 351 -1.03 11.26 -32.71
N LEU A 352 -1.54 10.85 -31.55
CA LEU A 352 -0.81 10.83 -30.27
C LEU A 352 -0.25 9.44 -29.94
N LYS A 353 -0.03 8.57 -30.94
CA LYS A 353 0.57 7.24 -30.76
C LYS A 353 1.86 7.26 -29.94
N VAL A 354 2.70 8.28 -30.11
CA VAL A 354 3.96 8.42 -29.37
C VAL A 354 3.70 8.61 -27.88
N VAL A 355 2.72 9.43 -27.51
CA VAL A 355 2.32 9.65 -26.12
C VAL A 355 1.79 8.35 -25.53
N THR A 356 0.86 7.69 -26.22
CA THR A 356 0.29 6.41 -25.78
C THR A 356 1.35 5.32 -25.64
N SER A 357 2.34 5.29 -26.54
CA SER A 357 3.45 4.33 -26.46
C SER A 357 4.34 4.59 -25.24
N ALA A 358 4.66 5.85 -24.94
CA ALA A 358 5.43 6.20 -23.75
C ALA A 358 4.66 5.87 -22.46
N VAL A 359 3.36 6.19 -22.41
CA VAL A 359 2.47 5.82 -21.28
C VAL A 359 2.43 4.31 -21.11
N ARG A 360 2.28 3.54 -22.20
CA ARG A 360 2.32 2.08 -22.15
C ARG A 360 3.64 1.54 -21.61
N SER A 361 4.78 2.07 -22.06
CA SER A 361 6.09 1.65 -21.56
C SER A 361 6.24 1.88 -20.05
N LEU A 362 5.77 3.02 -19.53
CA LEU A 362 5.74 3.28 -18.09
C LEU A 362 4.76 2.35 -17.36
N GLY A 363 3.60 2.08 -17.94
CA GLY A 363 2.59 1.19 -17.38
C GLY A 363 3.08 -0.27 -17.27
N GLN A 364 3.77 -0.77 -18.30
CA GLN A 364 4.32 -2.13 -18.32
C GLN A 364 5.39 -2.35 -17.25
N ALA A 365 6.09 -1.30 -16.80
CA ALA A 365 7.03 -1.38 -15.69
C ALA A 365 6.35 -1.54 -14.32
N ALA A 366 5.04 -1.24 -14.21
CA ALA A 366 4.31 -1.20 -12.95
C ALA A 366 4.29 -2.57 -12.26
N ILE A 367 3.84 -3.60 -12.98
CA ILE A 367 3.62 -4.96 -12.47
C ILE A 367 4.91 -5.61 -11.94
N PRO A 368 6.00 -5.72 -12.72
CA PRO A 368 7.24 -6.33 -12.21
C PRO A 368 7.83 -5.53 -11.04
N SER A 369 7.80 -4.19 -11.10
CA SER A 369 8.29 -3.34 -10.02
C SER A 369 7.49 -3.53 -8.73
N MET A 370 6.16 -3.65 -8.82
CA MET A 370 5.28 -3.95 -7.68
C MET A 370 5.63 -5.29 -7.02
N MET A 371 5.87 -6.33 -7.81
CA MET A 371 6.20 -7.66 -7.28
C MET A 371 7.58 -7.66 -6.60
N VAL A 372 8.56 -6.98 -7.18
CA VAL A 372 9.89 -6.79 -6.57
C VAL A 372 9.77 -6.05 -5.23
N VAL A 373 9.00 -4.96 -5.18
CA VAL A 373 8.76 -4.22 -3.93
C VAL A 373 8.04 -5.09 -2.89
N LEU A 374 6.97 -5.79 -3.27
CA LEU A 374 6.23 -6.69 -2.38
C LEU A 374 7.17 -7.74 -1.76
N GLY A 375 7.93 -8.46 -2.59
CA GLY A 375 8.91 -9.45 -2.14
C GLY A 375 9.99 -8.88 -1.22
N SER A 376 10.47 -7.67 -1.55
CA SER A 376 11.46 -6.97 -0.73
C SER A 376 10.94 -6.53 0.63
N ASN A 377 9.63 -6.31 0.77
CA ASN A 377 9.00 -5.88 2.03
C ASN A 377 8.76 -7.05 2.99
N ILE A 378 8.42 -8.23 2.45
CA ILE A 378 8.11 -9.43 3.26
C ILE A 378 9.34 -10.29 3.60
N GLN A 379 10.53 -9.92 3.12
CA GLN A 379 11.76 -10.73 3.23
C GLN A 379 12.19 -11.08 4.67
N ASN A 380 11.83 -10.24 5.64
CA ASN A 380 12.29 -10.30 7.03
C ASN A 380 11.41 -11.18 7.91
N GLY A 381 10.35 -11.78 7.34
CA GLY A 381 9.36 -12.52 8.11
C GLY A 381 8.44 -11.60 8.94
N PRO A 382 7.52 -12.18 9.72
CA PRO A 382 6.64 -11.42 10.60
C PRO A 382 7.46 -10.79 11.74
N PRO A 383 7.22 -9.50 12.08
CA PRO A 383 7.87 -8.86 13.21
C PRO A 383 7.62 -9.58 14.54
N ARG A 384 8.64 -9.64 15.40
CA ARG A 384 8.54 -10.29 16.73
C ARG A 384 7.69 -9.51 17.74
N GLU A 385 7.50 -8.21 17.50
CA GLU A 385 6.79 -7.29 18.39
C GLU A 385 5.26 -7.31 18.21
N CYS A 386 4.73 -8.22 17.39
CA CYS A 386 3.30 -8.29 17.10
C CYS A 386 2.47 -8.62 18.36
N GLU A 387 1.56 -7.72 18.73
CA GLU A 387 0.65 -7.91 19.88
C GLU A 387 -0.54 -8.83 19.56
N LEU A 388 -0.81 -9.12 18.28
CA LEU A 388 -1.91 -10.02 17.90
C LEU A 388 -1.59 -11.47 18.26
N SER A 389 -2.54 -12.11 18.95
CA SER A 389 -2.50 -13.55 19.17
C SER A 389 -2.52 -14.33 17.85
N TRP A 390 -1.80 -15.44 17.79
CA TRP A 390 -1.82 -16.37 16.65
C TRP A 390 -3.25 -16.79 16.26
N TYR A 391 -4.17 -16.95 17.22
CA TYR A 391 -5.57 -17.27 16.91
C TYR A 391 -6.26 -16.15 16.10
N THR A 392 -5.90 -14.89 16.35
CA THR A 392 -6.40 -13.76 15.55
C THR A 392 -5.82 -13.80 14.15
N VAL A 393 -4.53 -14.08 14.00
CA VAL A 393 -3.89 -14.25 12.69
C VAL A 393 -4.57 -15.37 11.91
N LEU A 394 -4.68 -16.57 12.50
CA LEU A 394 -5.30 -17.73 11.85
C LEU A 394 -6.76 -17.49 11.47
N ALA A 395 -7.57 -16.93 12.38
CA ALA A 395 -8.95 -16.58 12.07
C ALA A 395 -9.04 -15.56 10.94
N THR A 396 -8.14 -14.58 10.91
CA THR A 396 -8.05 -13.61 9.81
C THR A 396 -7.74 -14.31 8.49
N LEU A 397 -6.79 -15.26 8.46
CA LEU A 397 -6.45 -16.03 7.26
C LEU A 397 -7.66 -16.81 6.74
N VAL A 398 -8.32 -17.59 7.61
CA VAL A 398 -9.47 -18.40 7.23
C VAL A 398 -10.62 -17.53 6.76
N CYS A 399 -10.95 -16.48 7.51
CA CYS A 399 -12.04 -15.59 7.15
C CYS A 399 -11.76 -14.80 5.85
N LYS A 400 -10.53 -14.32 5.67
CA LYS A 400 -10.17 -13.48 4.52
C LYS A 400 -9.92 -14.28 3.25
N LEU A 401 -9.28 -15.43 3.36
CA LEU A 401 -8.81 -16.21 2.20
C LEU A 401 -9.67 -17.44 1.88
N VAL A 402 -10.65 -17.78 2.72
CA VAL A 402 -11.57 -18.90 2.46
C VAL A 402 -13.02 -18.47 2.56
N LEU A 403 -13.42 -17.87 3.69
CA LEU A 403 -14.83 -17.49 3.91
C LEU A 403 -15.29 -16.38 2.96
N LEU A 404 -14.55 -15.26 2.86
CA LEU A 404 -14.92 -14.17 1.96
C LEU A 404 -14.95 -14.59 0.48
N PRO A 405 -13.96 -15.36 -0.04
CA PRO A 405 -14.06 -15.98 -1.36
C PRO A 405 -15.31 -16.82 -1.57
N GLY A 406 -15.66 -17.68 -0.60
CA GLY A 406 -16.86 -18.52 -0.66
C GLY A 406 -18.16 -17.69 -0.68
N VAL A 407 -18.22 -16.65 0.14
CA VAL A 407 -19.33 -15.68 0.12
C VAL A 407 -19.38 -14.94 -1.22
N GLY A 408 -18.22 -14.57 -1.77
CA GLY A 408 -18.10 -13.95 -3.08
C GLY A 408 -18.65 -14.83 -4.20
N VAL A 409 -18.32 -16.12 -4.21
CA VAL A 409 -18.89 -17.09 -5.16
C VAL A 409 -20.40 -17.12 -5.04
N LEU A 410 -20.93 -17.26 -3.80
CA LEU A 410 -22.36 -17.32 -3.57
C LEU A 410 -23.09 -16.06 -4.06
N LEU A 411 -22.56 -14.87 -3.76
CA LEU A 411 -23.20 -13.61 -4.13
C LEU A 411 -23.09 -13.30 -5.62
N VAL A 412 -21.91 -13.53 -6.22
CA VAL A 412 -21.65 -13.22 -7.63
C VAL A 412 -22.33 -14.25 -8.53
N TYR A 413 -22.06 -15.56 -8.33
CA TYR A 413 -22.68 -16.61 -9.14
C TYR A 413 -24.18 -16.77 -8.82
N GLY A 414 -24.57 -16.60 -7.56
CA GLY A 414 -25.99 -16.55 -7.19
C GLY A 414 -26.72 -15.39 -7.88
N GLY A 415 -26.13 -14.19 -7.88
CA GLY A 415 -26.68 -13.04 -8.61
C GLY A 415 -26.75 -13.26 -10.12
N TYR A 416 -25.73 -13.90 -10.71
CA TYR A 416 -25.70 -14.27 -12.12
C TYR A 416 -26.79 -15.30 -12.48
N SER A 417 -26.89 -16.39 -11.71
CA SER A 417 -27.82 -17.50 -11.98
C SER A 417 -29.30 -17.12 -11.83
N VAL A 418 -29.63 -16.16 -10.94
CA VAL A 418 -30.99 -15.62 -10.82
C VAL A 418 -31.29 -14.49 -11.82
N GLY A 419 -30.33 -14.11 -12.66
CA GLY A 419 -30.49 -13.05 -13.66
C GLY A 419 -30.49 -11.63 -13.09
N ALA A 420 -29.91 -11.40 -11.91
CA ALA A 420 -29.85 -10.06 -11.30
C ALA A 420 -28.93 -9.10 -12.07
N PHE A 421 -27.95 -9.64 -12.80
CA PHE A 421 -27.11 -8.91 -13.74
C PHE A 421 -26.68 -9.83 -14.89
N LYS A 422 -26.28 -9.24 -16.02
CA LYS A 422 -25.68 -9.95 -17.15
C LYS A 422 -24.17 -9.72 -17.16
N ALA A 423 -23.39 -10.79 -17.31
CA ALA A 423 -21.94 -10.68 -17.52
C ALA A 423 -21.68 -10.50 -19.03
N PRO A 424 -20.99 -9.43 -19.47
CA PRO A 424 -20.70 -9.22 -20.90
C PRO A 424 -19.69 -10.20 -21.49
N ASP A 425 -18.79 -10.72 -20.66
CA ASP A 425 -17.76 -11.69 -21.05
C ASP A 425 -17.21 -12.44 -19.81
N PRO A 426 -16.45 -13.54 -20.00
CA PRO A 426 -15.83 -14.30 -18.91
C PRO A 426 -14.90 -13.49 -18.00
N ALA A 427 -14.16 -12.51 -18.54
CA ALA A 427 -13.25 -11.70 -17.76
C ALA A 427 -14.00 -10.81 -16.77
N PHE A 428 -15.21 -10.36 -17.11
CA PHE A 428 -16.07 -9.60 -16.21
C PHE A 428 -16.42 -10.40 -14.95
N LEU A 429 -16.90 -11.62 -15.12
CA LEU A 429 -17.30 -12.49 -14.01
C LEU A 429 -16.07 -12.89 -13.18
N PHE A 430 -14.96 -13.21 -13.83
CA PHE A 430 -13.69 -13.50 -13.16
C PHE A 430 -13.22 -12.31 -12.29
N VAL A 431 -13.25 -11.08 -12.80
CA VAL A 431 -12.87 -9.89 -12.01
C VAL A 431 -13.77 -9.68 -10.80
N MET A 432 -15.07 -9.97 -10.94
CA MET A 432 -15.98 -9.95 -9.80
C MET A 432 -15.57 -10.97 -8.74
N PHE A 433 -15.24 -12.22 -9.11
CA PHE A 433 -14.82 -13.24 -8.14
C PHE A 433 -13.49 -12.91 -7.46
N ILE A 434 -12.44 -12.55 -8.23
CA ILE A 434 -11.11 -12.30 -7.65
C ILE A 434 -11.13 -11.15 -6.64
N THR A 435 -12.05 -10.18 -6.79
CA THR A 435 -12.23 -9.07 -5.85
C THR A 435 -12.47 -9.54 -4.40
N TRP A 436 -13.10 -10.71 -4.22
CA TRP A 436 -13.38 -11.30 -2.90
C TRP A 436 -12.21 -12.08 -2.31
N SER A 437 -11.21 -12.41 -3.13
CA SER A 437 -10.17 -13.38 -2.79
C SER A 437 -8.78 -12.79 -2.67
N MET A 438 -8.69 -11.47 -2.84
CA MET A 438 -7.45 -10.77 -2.63
C MET A 438 -7.13 -10.62 -1.14
N PRO A 439 -5.84 -10.80 -0.74
CA PRO A 439 -5.37 -10.51 0.61
C PRO A 439 -5.52 -9.02 0.94
N SER A 440 -5.20 -8.62 2.16
CA SER A 440 -5.23 -7.20 2.58
C SER A 440 -4.36 -6.33 1.68
N ALA A 441 -4.76 -5.08 1.46
CA ALA A 441 -3.98 -4.16 0.65
C ALA A 441 -2.61 -3.82 1.27
N ILE A 442 -1.56 -3.89 0.45
CA ILE A 442 -0.19 -3.46 0.82
C ILE A 442 -0.18 -2.00 1.30
N ASN A 443 -1.04 -1.16 0.73
CA ASN A 443 -1.11 0.26 1.08
C ASN A 443 -1.47 0.50 2.55
N LEU A 444 -2.13 -0.45 3.23
CA LEU A 444 -2.37 -0.37 4.67
C LEU A 444 -1.05 -0.38 5.47
N GLN A 445 -0.05 -1.15 5.02
CA GLN A 445 1.28 -1.14 5.63
C GLN A 445 1.99 0.19 5.43
N THR A 446 1.84 0.80 4.26
CA THR A 446 2.41 2.13 4.03
C THR A 446 1.74 3.15 4.94
N MET A 447 0.41 3.10 5.08
CA MET A 447 -0.36 3.97 5.98
C MET A 447 0.03 3.79 7.46
N SER A 448 0.26 2.55 7.90
CA SER A 448 0.72 2.27 9.28
C SER A 448 2.13 2.77 9.52
N ASN A 449 3.06 2.57 8.58
CA ASN A 449 4.42 3.10 8.66
C ASN A 449 4.45 4.62 8.81
N MET A 450 3.54 5.32 8.12
CA MET A 450 3.48 6.79 8.15
C MET A 450 2.82 7.32 9.42
N SER A 451 1.82 6.60 9.95
CA SER A 451 1.16 6.95 11.22
C SER A 451 1.94 6.48 12.45
N GLY A 452 2.91 5.58 12.28
CA GLY A 452 3.64 4.92 13.38
C GLY A 452 2.73 4.00 14.23
N TYR A 453 1.56 3.61 13.72
CA TYR A 453 0.56 2.87 14.47
C TYR A 453 0.30 1.50 13.86
N ALA A 454 0.36 0.45 14.70
CA ALA A 454 0.11 -0.95 14.34
C ALA A 454 0.95 -1.50 13.17
N VAL A 455 2.20 -1.05 13.07
CA VAL A 455 3.15 -1.41 12.01
C VAL A 455 3.47 -2.90 12.05
N ALA A 456 3.75 -3.45 13.24
CA ALA A 456 4.15 -4.85 13.44
C ALA A 456 2.98 -5.81 13.15
N GLU A 457 1.79 -5.43 13.57
CA GLU A 457 0.55 -6.20 13.46
C GLU A 457 0.12 -6.33 12.00
N LEU A 458 0.08 -5.21 11.26
CA LEU A 458 -0.24 -5.25 9.84
C LEU A 458 0.82 -6.01 9.04
N SER A 459 2.10 -5.83 9.36
CA SER A 459 3.17 -6.57 8.69
C SER A 459 3.01 -8.07 8.90
N THR A 460 2.64 -8.49 10.11
CA THR A 460 2.40 -9.91 10.45
C THR A 460 1.20 -10.47 9.70
N LEU A 461 0.07 -9.75 9.68
CA LEU A 461 -1.13 -10.17 8.95
C LEU A 461 -0.86 -10.28 7.45
N LEU A 462 -0.23 -9.26 6.85
CA LEU A 462 0.10 -9.27 5.43
C LEU A 462 1.04 -10.42 5.11
N PHE A 463 2.13 -10.59 5.86
CA PHE A 463 3.09 -11.67 5.65
C PHE A 463 2.40 -13.03 5.54
N TRP A 464 1.59 -13.40 6.54
CA TRP A 464 0.92 -14.69 6.54
C TRP A 464 -0.17 -14.81 5.48
N GLN A 465 -0.87 -13.72 5.15
CA GLN A 465 -1.88 -13.74 4.09
C GLN A 465 -1.23 -13.98 2.72
N TYR A 466 -0.15 -13.28 2.39
CA TYR A 466 0.54 -13.46 1.11
C TYR A 466 1.18 -14.85 0.99
N VAL A 467 1.71 -15.41 2.08
CA VAL A 467 2.21 -16.79 2.10
C VAL A 467 1.06 -17.78 1.90
N ALA A 468 -0.05 -17.63 2.63
CA ALA A 468 -1.20 -18.51 2.50
C ALA A 468 -1.87 -18.43 1.12
N CYS A 469 -1.90 -17.24 0.49
CA CYS A 469 -2.43 -17.06 -0.86
C CYS A 469 -1.75 -17.97 -1.89
N ILE A 470 -0.46 -18.30 -1.74
CA ILE A 470 0.25 -19.18 -2.68
C ILE A 470 -0.43 -20.55 -2.79
N ALA A 471 -0.95 -21.08 -1.68
CA ALA A 471 -1.61 -22.37 -1.65
C ALA A 471 -3.14 -22.27 -1.81
N VAL A 472 -3.75 -21.21 -1.28
CA VAL A 472 -5.22 -21.09 -1.22
C VAL A 472 -5.81 -20.50 -2.49
N LEU A 473 -5.10 -19.60 -3.16
CA LEU A 473 -5.62 -18.89 -4.32
C LEU A 473 -5.77 -19.80 -5.57
N PRO A 474 -4.85 -20.73 -5.92
CA PRO A 474 -4.99 -21.52 -7.15
C PRO A 474 -6.30 -22.32 -7.22
N PRO A 475 -6.74 -23.07 -6.18
CA PRO A 475 -8.03 -23.77 -6.21
C PRO A 475 -9.22 -22.84 -6.45
N PHE A 476 -9.22 -21.65 -5.86
CA PHE A 476 -10.27 -20.66 -6.11
C PHE A 476 -10.21 -20.10 -7.53
N LEU A 477 -9.02 -19.84 -8.08
CA LEU A 477 -8.87 -19.41 -9.46
C LEU A 477 -9.35 -20.48 -10.44
N THR A 478 -9.07 -21.76 -10.20
CA THR A 478 -9.61 -22.87 -10.99
C THR A 478 -11.13 -22.84 -11.00
N LEU A 479 -11.76 -22.67 -9.83
CA LEU A 479 -13.21 -22.53 -9.72
C LEU A 479 -13.71 -21.28 -10.46
N TYR A 480 -13.01 -20.14 -10.38
CA TYR A 480 -13.45 -18.93 -11.07
C TYR A 480 -13.34 -19.04 -12.57
N LEU A 481 -12.29 -19.69 -13.07
CA LEU A 481 -12.13 -19.96 -14.50
C LEU A 481 -13.23 -20.91 -14.98
N SER A 482 -13.53 -21.98 -14.24
CA SER A 482 -14.60 -22.92 -14.62
C SER A 482 -15.97 -22.23 -14.66
N LEU A 483 -16.29 -21.41 -13.66
CA LEU A 483 -17.56 -20.67 -13.61
C LEU A 483 -17.64 -19.57 -14.68
N SER A 484 -16.49 -18.99 -15.08
CA SER A 484 -16.45 -17.95 -16.11
C SER A 484 -16.53 -18.56 -17.52
N ASP A 485 -16.03 -19.78 -17.70
CA ASP A 485 -16.12 -20.53 -18.96
C ASP A 485 -17.58 -20.89 -19.31
N GLU A 486 -18.43 -21.17 -18.32
CA GLU A 486 -19.87 -21.35 -18.52
C GLU A 486 -20.54 -20.15 -19.21
N VAL A 487 -20.05 -18.92 -18.94
CA VAL A 487 -20.54 -17.71 -19.60
C VAL A 487 -20.13 -17.69 -21.07
N ALA A 488 -18.88 -18.06 -21.38
CA ALA A 488 -18.36 -18.11 -22.74
C ALA A 488 -19.20 -19.03 -23.64
N VAL A 489 -19.56 -20.21 -23.10
CA VAL A 489 -20.34 -21.23 -23.81
C VAL A 489 -21.81 -20.82 -23.99
N SER A 490 -22.37 -20.02 -23.08
CA SER A 490 -23.78 -19.60 -23.13
C SER A 490 -24.09 -18.53 -24.20
N GLU A 491 -23.07 -17.79 -24.65
CA GLU A 491 -23.23 -16.74 -25.67
C GLU A 491 -22.72 -17.13 -27.07
N SER A 492 -22.05 -18.28 -27.21
CA SER A 492 -21.67 -18.90 -28.49
C SER A 492 -22.79 -19.75 -29.06
#